data_AF-A0A6M3LN24-F1
#
_entry.id   AF-A0A6M3LN24-F1
#
_cell.length_a   1.000
_cell.length_b   1.000
_cell.length_c   1.000
_cell.angle_alpha   90.00
_cell.angle_beta   90.00
_cell.angle_gamma   90.00
#
_symmetry.space_group_name_H-M   'P 1'
#
loop_
_entity.id
_entity.type
_entity.pdbx_description
1 polymer ?
#
loop_
_entity_poly.entity_id
_entity_poly.type
_entity_poly.pdbx_seq_one_letter_code
_entity_poly.pdbx_strand_id
1 'polypeptide(L)'
;MKMEKEKIIHVGVPGVRDKFLDWIKNRGGVQVWNNLNLSNPDAGQQFTPAITDGLETGKPHWSVGRGEVIMDISRFRFVKAWKEVKRFRVGVRMGSQGFTMKVTDGGTRRIRAACDKYPGCSYHFDYATQEVIIEVPEFEA
;
A
#
# COMPACT_ATOMS: atom_id res chain seq x y z
N MET A 1 -30.41 -3.77 15.07
CA MET A 1 -29.22 -2.91 15.19
C MET A 1 -28.12 -3.53 14.33
N LYS A 2 -27.92 -3.02 13.10
CA LYS A 2 -26.87 -3.54 12.22
C LYS A 2 -25.55 -3.02 12.76
N MET A 3 -24.69 -3.90 13.28
CA MET A 3 -23.29 -3.55 13.52
C MET A 3 -22.68 -3.18 12.17
N GLU A 4 -22.39 -1.90 11.96
CA GLU A 4 -21.52 -1.50 10.86
C GLU A 4 -20.22 -2.29 11.03
N LYS A 5 -19.87 -3.11 10.04
CA LYS A 5 -18.56 -3.76 10.03
C LYS A 5 -17.54 -2.63 10.03
N GLU A 6 -16.81 -2.46 11.14
CA GLU A 6 -15.72 -1.51 11.21
C GLU A 6 -14.78 -1.74 10.04
N LYS A 7 -14.42 -0.66 9.34
CA LYS A 7 -13.61 -0.72 8.13
C LYS A 7 -12.20 -1.17 8.50
N ILE A 8 -11.83 -2.38 8.07
CA ILE A 8 -10.47 -2.92 8.24
C ILE A 8 -9.48 -2.12 7.39
N ILE A 9 -8.43 -1.62 8.03
CA ILE A 9 -7.36 -0.87 7.39
C ILE A 9 -6.24 -1.81 6.97
N HIS A 10 -5.85 -1.75 5.71
CA HIS A 10 -4.80 -2.61 5.15
C HIS A 10 -3.45 -1.88 5.21
N VAL A 11 -2.45 -2.52 5.80
CA VAL A 11 -1.07 -2.00 5.88
C VAL A 11 -0.19 -2.81 4.93
N GLY A 12 0.21 -2.21 3.82
CA GLY A 12 0.93 -2.89 2.73
C GLY A 12 2.41 -3.15 2.97
N VAL A 13 2.99 -2.57 4.04
CA VAL A 13 4.42 -2.72 4.38
C VAL A 13 4.60 -3.94 5.29
N PRO A 14 5.42 -4.92 4.90
CA PRO A 14 5.71 -6.08 5.74
C PRO A 14 6.48 -5.76 7.03
N GLY A 15 6.18 -6.50 8.09
CA GLY A 15 6.98 -6.49 9.33
C GLY A 15 6.82 -5.24 10.21
N VAL A 16 5.76 -4.46 10.02
CA VAL A 16 5.54 -3.20 10.79
C VAL A 16 4.55 -3.34 11.96
N ARG A 17 3.98 -4.53 12.19
CA ARG A 17 2.99 -4.77 13.25
C ARG A 17 3.50 -4.39 14.63
N ASP A 18 4.72 -4.78 14.97
CA ASP A 18 5.32 -4.47 16.28
C ASP A 18 5.48 -2.97 16.49
N LYS A 19 5.76 -2.22 15.42
CA LYS A 19 5.83 -0.76 15.47
C LYS A 19 4.47 -0.13 15.78
N PHE A 20 3.39 -0.69 15.23
CA PHE A 20 2.04 -0.23 15.52
C PHE A 20 1.63 -0.58 16.96
N LEU A 21 2.01 -1.77 17.45
CA LEU A 21 1.80 -2.16 18.85
C LEU A 21 2.54 -1.22 19.81
N ASP A 22 3.79 -0.85 19.49
CA ASP A 22 4.54 0.16 20.25
C ASP A 22 3.81 1.51 20.27
N TRP A 23 3.34 1.99 19.11
CA TRP A 23 2.61 3.26 19.04
C TRP A 23 1.29 3.24 19.82
N ILE A 24 0.56 2.14 19.77
CA ILE A 24 -0.67 1.96 20.54
C ILE A 24 -0.37 1.99 22.04
N LYS A 25 0.66 1.27 22.48
CA LYS A 25 1.00 1.13 23.89
C LYS A 25 1.62 2.40 24.48
N ASN A 26 2.53 3.03 23.73
CA ASN A 26 3.45 4.05 24.26
C ASN A 26 3.23 5.45 23.68
N ARG A 27 2.48 5.59 22.56
CA ARG A 27 2.33 6.84 21.81
C ARG A 27 0.87 7.24 21.57
N GLY A 28 -0.05 6.72 22.39
CA GLY A 28 -1.46 7.11 22.39
C GLY A 28 -2.27 6.62 21.19
N GLY A 29 -1.76 5.66 20.41
CA GLY A 29 -2.44 5.13 19.23
C GLY A 29 -1.70 5.41 17.92
N VAL A 30 -2.32 4.96 16.83
CA VAL A 30 -1.88 5.22 15.45
C VAL A 30 -2.78 6.28 14.84
N GLN A 31 -2.20 7.42 14.45
CA GLN A 31 -2.89 8.41 13.65
C GLN A 31 -2.87 7.98 12.19
N VAL A 32 -4.06 7.82 11.61
CA VAL A 32 -4.27 7.52 10.20
C VAL A 32 -4.41 8.83 9.42
N TRP A 33 -3.71 8.93 8.30
CA TRP A 33 -3.79 10.07 7.39
C TRP A 33 -4.30 9.61 6.02
N ASN A 34 -5.43 10.19 5.60
CA ASN A 34 -6.10 9.79 4.35
C ASN A 34 -5.44 10.46 3.14
N ASN A 35 -5.29 9.73 2.04
CA ASN A 35 -4.75 10.29 0.81
C ASN A 35 -5.65 11.40 0.25
N LEU A 36 -5.06 12.56 -0.04
CA LEU A 36 -5.72 13.67 -0.75
C LEU A 36 -5.11 13.90 -2.15
N ASN A 37 -4.12 13.11 -2.55
CA ASN A 37 -3.46 13.26 -3.85
C ASN A 37 -4.32 12.67 -4.97
N LEU A 38 -5.02 13.55 -5.69
CA LEU A 38 -5.84 13.14 -6.84
C LEU A 38 -5.00 12.65 -8.04
N SER A 39 -3.73 13.07 -8.13
CA SER A 39 -2.82 12.60 -9.18
C SER A 39 -2.24 11.21 -8.92
N ASN A 40 -2.38 10.71 -7.67
CA ASN A 40 -2.01 9.36 -7.30
C ASN A 40 -2.97 8.84 -6.22
N PRO A 41 -4.22 8.48 -6.60
CA PRO A 41 -5.25 8.04 -5.66
C PRO A 41 -4.85 6.75 -4.94
N ASP A 42 -4.03 5.92 -5.59
CA ASP A 42 -3.60 4.60 -5.10
C ASP A 42 -2.41 4.67 -4.11
N ALA A 43 -1.88 5.86 -3.79
CA ALA A 43 -0.80 6.03 -2.82
C ALA A 43 -1.14 5.53 -1.41
N GLY A 44 -2.43 5.35 -1.10
CA GLY A 44 -2.90 4.79 0.16
C GLY A 44 -2.78 5.73 1.36
N GLN A 45 -3.06 5.20 2.55
CA GLN A 45 -3.00 5.95 3.81
C GLN A 45 -1.56 6.03 4.32
N GLN A 46 -1.25 7.10 5.05
CA GLN A 46 -0.03 7.20 5.85
C GLN A 46 -0.34 7.00 7.33
N PHE A 47 0.65 6.51 8.07
CA PHE A 47 0.51 6.18 9.49
C PHE A 47 1.64 6.81 10.29
N THR A 48 1.27 7.47 11.37
CA THR A 48 2.19 8.01 12.37
C THR A 48 1.74 7.58 13.76
N PRO A 49 2.60 7.66 14.80
CA PRO A 49 2.08 7.70 16.15
C PRO A 49 1.09 8.87 16.31
N ALA A 50 0.18 8.76 17.27
CA ALA A 50 -0.72 9.87 17.62
C ALA A 50 0.02 10.96 18.42
N ILE A 51 1.00 10.56 19.23
CA ILE A 51 1.81 11.44 20.07
C ILE A 51 3.29 11.28 19.74
N THR A 52 3.97 12.39 19.45
CA THR A 52 5.42 12.49 19.33
C THR A 52 5.92 13.49 20.37
N ASP A 53 6.88 13.08 21.21
CA ASP A 53 7.52 13.93 22.23
C ASP A 53 6.54 14.68 23.16
N GLY A 54 5.43 14.02 23.52
CA GLY A 54 4.41 14.54 24.43
C GLY A 54 3.38 15.47 23.77
N LEU A 55 3.48 15.71 22.46
CA LEU A 55 2.53 16.51 21.69
C LEU A 55 1.83 15.68 20.62
N GLU A 56 0.64 16.12 20.19
CA GLU A 56 -0.03 15.51 19.05
C GLU A 56 0.85 15.59 17.80
N THR A 57 1.00 14.47 17.10
CA THR A 57 1.83 14.41 15.90
C THR A 57 1.21 15.26 14.79
N GLY A 58 1.99 16.22 14.30
CA GLY A 58 1.59 17.08 13.19
C GLY A 58 1.40 16.35 11.86
N LYS A 59 0.72 17.00 10.93
CA LYS A 59 0.49 16.50 9.58
C LYS A 59 1.84 16.22 8.88
N PRO A 60 2.11 14.98 8.42
CA PRO A 60 3.43 14.60 7.93
C PRO A 60 3.73 15.13 6.53
N HIS A 61 2.71 15.31 5.68
CA HIS A 61 2.91 15.71 4.28
C HIS A 61 1.70 16.44 3.71
N TRP A 62 1.87 17.33 2.73
CA TRP A 62 0.77 18.12 2.15
C TRP A 62 -0.35 17.24 1.57
N SER A 63 0.04 16.10 0.99
CA SER A 63 -0.81 15.19 0.22
C SER A 63 -1.75 14.32 1.05
N VAL A 64 -1.78 14.51 2.37
CA VAL A 64 -2.63 13.72 3.27
C VAL A 64 -3.54 14.59 4.12
N GLY A 65 -4.74 14.11 4.43
CA GLY A 65 -5.71 14.72 5.32
C GLY A 65 -5.72 14.03 6.67
N ARG A 66 -6.10 14.75 7.73
CA ARG A 66 -6.25 14.15 9.07
C ARG A 66 -7.39 13.13 9.04
N GLY A 67 -7.07 11.90 9.43
CA GLY A 67 -8.04 10.83 9.64
C GLY A 67 -8.29 10.59 11.13
N GLU A 68 -8.70 9.37 11.46
CA GLU A 68 -8.94 8.93 12.83
C GLU A 68 -7.66 8.48 13.55
N VAL A 69 -7.70 8.52 14.88
CA VAL A 69 -6.70 7.86 15.74
C VAL A 69 -7.25 6.50 16.14
N ILE A 70 -6.46 5.45 15.96
CA ILE A 70 -6.84 4.07 16.23
C ILE A 70 -5.97 3.50 17.33
N MET A 71 -6.62 2.98 18.36
CA MET A 71 -5.96 2.34 19.50
C MET A 71 -6.11 0.82 19.49
N ASP A 72 -7.01 0.25 18.68
CA ASP A 72 -7.16 -1.20 18.56
C ASP A 72 -6.38 -1.73 17.36
N ILE A 73 -5.48 -2.69 17.62
CA ILE A 73 -4.70 -3.36 16.60
C ILE A 73 -5.59 -4.21 15.67
N SER A 74 -6.74 -4.69 16.14
CA SER A 74 -7.66 -5.55 15.38
C SER A 74 -8.26 -4.86 14.15
N ARG A 75 -8.26 -3.52 14.14
CA ARG A 75 -8.68 -2.70 13.00
C ARG A 75 -7.67 -2.67 11.86
N PHE A 76 -6.45 -3.19 12.08
CA PHE A 76 -5.39 -3.27 11.07
C PHE A 76 -5.18 -4.69 10.58
N ARG A 77 -5.01 -4.82 9.26
CA ARG A 77 -4.59 -6.06 8.60
C ARG A 77 -3.23 -5.85 7.96
N PHE A 78 -2.23 -6.56 8.48
CA PHE A 78 -0.84 -6.42 8.07
C PHE A 78 -0.48 -7.42 6.97
N VAL A 79 0.20 -6.95 5.93
CA VAL A 79 0.81 -7.84 4.93
C VAL A 79 2.04 -8.50 5.56
N LYS A 80 2.08 -9.83 5.57
CA LYS A 80 3.24 -10.63 5.96
C LYS A 80 4.30 -10.65 4.85
N ALA A 81 3.87 -10.87 3.61
CA ALA A 81 4.74 -10.96 2.44
C ALA A 81 3.95 -10.65 1.16
N TRP A 82 4.64 -10.21 0.13
CA TRP A 82 4.10 -10.14 -1.23
C TRP A 82 4.53 -11.39 -1.97
N LYS A 83 3.55 -12.19 -2.43
CA LYS A 83 3.81 -13.40 -3.19
C LYS A 83 3.70 -13.14 -4.67
N GLU A 84 4.76 -13.42 -5.40
CA GLU A 84 4.74 -13.38 -6.86
C GLU A 84 3.79 -14.44 -7.42
N VAL A 85 2.92 -14.00 -8.33
CA VAL A 85 1.94 -14.86 -8.98
C VAL A 85 2.17 -14.94 -10.49
N LYS A 86 2.73 -13.88 -11.08
CA LYS A 86 3.01 -13.85 -12.51
C LYS A 86 4.14 -12.87 -12.80
N ARG A 87 4.99 -13.25 -13.76
CA ARG A 87 6.07 -12.43 -14.28
C ARG A 87 6.14 -12.57 -15.78
N PHE A 88 6.43 -11.47 -16.46
CA PHE A 88 6.71 -11.50 -17.89
C PHE A 88 7.51 -10.29 -18.35
N ARG A 89 8.30 -10.50 -19.42
CA ARG A 89 9.12 -9.46 -20.01
C ARG A 89 8.31 -8.38 -20.72
N VAL A 90 8.71 -7.13 -20.53
CA VAL A 90 8.15 -5.97 -21.22
C VAL A 90 9.09 -5.42 -22.28
N GLY A 91 8.49 -4.73 -23.26
CA GLY A 91 9.26 -4.06 -24.29
C GLY A 91 9.95 -2.83 -23.71
N VAL A 92 11.18 -2.57 -24.14
CA VAL A 92 11.88 -1.32 -23.88
C VAL A 92 11.83 -0.49 -25.16
N ARG A 93 11.45 0.78 -25.04
CA ARG A 93 11.43 1.72 -26.17
C ARG A 93 12.21 2.97 -25.80
N MET A 94 12.95 3.53 -26.75
CA MET A 94 13.56 4.85 -26.60
C MET A 94 12.46 5.93 -26.54
N GLY A 95 12.44 6.69 -25.45
CA GLY A 95 11.66 7.91 -25.26
C GLY A 95 12.55 9.16 -25.32
N SER A 96 11.94 10.34 -25.26
CA SER A 96 12.66 11.62 -25.28
C SER A 96 13.58 11.84 -24.08
N GLN A 97 13.39 11.09 -22.99
CA GLN A 97 14.21 11.13 -21.77
C GLN A 97 15.00 9.83 -21.55
N GLY A 98 15.22 9.04 -22.60
CA GLY A 98 15.94 7.76 -22.54
C GLY A 98 15.03 6.53 -22.62
N PHE A 99 15.53 5.37 -22.22
CA PHE A 99 14.78 4.12 -22.32
C PHE A 99 13.60 4.09 -21.35
N THR A 100 12.41 3.79 -21.87
CA THR A 100 11.18 3.63 -21.08
C THR A 100 10.64 2.22 -21.27
N MET A 101 10.27 1.57 -20.16
CA MET A 101 9.56 0.30 -20.20
C MET A 101 8.13 0.55 -20.66
N LYS A 102 7.68 -0.21 -21.66
CA LYS A 102 6.33 -0.11 -22.20
C LYS A 102 5.66 -1.47 -22.17
N VAL A 103 4.45 -1.47 -21.63
CA VAL A 103 3.53 -2.58 -21.72
C VAL A 103 2.75 -2.43 -23.03
N THR A 104 2.79 -3.45 -23.89
CA THR A 104 1.95 -3.50 -25.10
C THR A 104 0.50 -3.75 -24.72
N ASP A 105 -0.46 -3.52 -25.63
CA ASP A 105 -1.88 -3.82 -25.35
C ASP A 105 -2.10 -5.29 -24.93
N GLY A 106 -1.35 -6.22 -25.53
CA GLY A 106 -1.34 -7.62 -25.11
C GLY A 106 -0.81 -7.80 -23.68
N GLY A 107 0.25 -7.09 -23.31
CA GLY A 107 0.76 -7.06 -21.93
C GLY A 107 -0.28 -6.50 -20.94
N THR A 108 -0.96 -5.41 -21.32
CA THR A 108 -2.01 -4.78 -20.48
C THR A 108 -3.17 -5.74 -20.25
N ARG A 109 -3.61 -6.47 -21.29
CA ARG A 109 -4.61 -7.54 -21.15
C ARG A 109 -4.14 -8.64 -20.20
N ARG A 110 -2.84 -9.01 -20.23
CA ARG A 110 -2.28 -10.02 -19.32
C ARG A 110 -2.21 -9.56 -17.87
N ILE A 111 -1.98 -8.27 -17.62
CA ILE A 111 -2.02 -7.66 -16.27
C ILE A 111 -3.47 -7.65 -15.77
N ARG A 112 -4.40 -7.12 -16.56
CA ARG A 112 -5.83 -7.08 -16.20
C ARG A 112 -6.37 -8.47 -15.90
N ALA A 113 -6.13 -9.45 -16.77
CA ALA A 113 -6.57 -10.83 -16.54
C ALA A 113 -5.92 -11.47 -15.30
N ALA A 114 -4.69 -11.09 -14.93
CA ALA A 114 -4.10 -11.55 -13.69
C ALA A 114 -4.78 -10.90 -12.48
N CYS A 115 -5.08 -9.61 -12.55
CA CYS A 115 -5.79 -8.90 -11.50
C CYS A 115 -7.26 -9.31 -11.33
N ASP A 116 -7.93 -9.70 -12.41
CA ASP A 116 -9.26 -10.31 -12.36
C ASP A 116 -9.21 -11.69 -11.68
N LYS A 117 -8.14 -12.47 -11.94
CA LYS A 117 -7.93 -13.79 -11.33
C LYS A 117 -7.50 -13.72 -9.87
N TYR A 118 -6.75 -12.68 -9.50
CA TYR A 118 -6.18 -12.49 -8.17
C TYR A 118 -6.60 -11.13 -7.60
N PRO A 119 -7.76 -11.06 -6.91
CA PRO A 119 -8.24 -9.84 -6.28
C PRO A 119 -7.21 -9.27 -5.29
N GLY A 120 -6.97 -7.96 -5.36
CA GLY A 120 -5.97 -7.29 -4.53
C GLY A 120 -4.52 -7.46 -5.01
N CYS A 121 -4.32 -7.90 -6.26
CA CYS A 121 -3.02 -7.86 -6.93
C CYS A 121 -2.40 -6.46 -6.86
N SER A 122 -1.08 -6.39 -6.84
CA SER A 122 -0.31 -5.22 -7.24
C SER A 122 0.65 -5.62 -8.35
N TYR A 123 1.04 -4.68 -9.19
CA TYR A 123 2.09 -4.91 -10.17
C TYR A 123 3.12 -3.79 -10.15
N HIS A 124 4.37 -4.16 -10.37
CA HIS A 124 5.45 -3.20 -10.52
C HIS A 124 6.43 -3.65 -11.61
N PHE A 125 7.28 -2.73 -12.04
CA PHE A 125 8.31 -2.99 -13.04
C PHE A 125 9.64 -3.27 -12.34
N ASP A 126 10.23 -4.42 -12.62
CA ASP A 126 11.62 -4.69 -12.30
C ASP A 126 12.50 -4.11 -13.40
N TYR A 127 13.17 -3.00 -13.07
CA TYR A 127 14.00 -2.27 -14.00
C TYR A 127 15.29 -3.01 -14.37
N ALA A 128 15.77 -3.91 -13.51
CA ALA A 128 17.00 -4.66 -13.76
C ALA A 128 16.76 -5.79 -14.77
N THR A 129 15.62 -6.48 -14.66
CA THR A 129 15.29 -7.63 -15.51
C THR A 129 14.39 -7.28 -16.71
N GLN A 130 13.83 -6.08 -16.74
CA GLN A 130 12.87 -5.62 -17.76
C GLN A 130 11.56 -6.42 -17.74
N GLU A 131 11.09 -6.74 -16.53
CA GLU A 131 9.90 -7.56 -16.32
C GLU A 131 8.82 -6.80 -15.57
N VAL A 132 7.56 -7.15 -15.83
CA VAL A 132 6.46 -6.83 -14.94
C VAL A 132 6.30 -8.00 -13.99
N ILE A 133 6.30 -7.68 -12.69
CA ILE A 133 6.03 -8.62 -11.60
C ILE A 133 4.64 -8.29 -11.06
N ILE A 134 3.79 -9.32 -10.95
CA ILE A 134 2.45 -9.23 -10.37
C ILE A 134 2.44 -10.05 -9.09
N GLU A 135 2.06 -9.41 -8.01
CA GLU A 135 2.13 -9.97 -6.65
C GLU A 135 0.80 -9.84 -5.95
N VAL A 136 0.57 -10.73 -4.99
CA VAL A 136 -0.63 -10.74 -4.14
C VAL A 136 -0.17 -10.63 -2.68
N PRO A 137 -0.84 -9.81 -1.85
CA PRO A 137 -0.50 -9.71 -0.44
C PRO A 137 -0.91 -10.99 0.29
N GLU A 138 0.05 -11.61 0.97
CA GLU A 138 -0.21 -12.60 2.01
C GLU A 138 -0.33 -11.85 3.34
N PHE A 139 -1.47 -11.96 4.00
CA PHE A 139 -1.70 -11.29 5.27
C PHE A 139 -1.22 -12.15 6.45
N GLU A 140 -0.86 -11.47 7.52
CA GLU A 140 -0.66 -12.13 8.81
C GLU A 140 -1.95 -12.78 9.30
N ALA A 141 -1.80 -13.84 10.10
CA ALA A 141 -2.90 -14.53 10.77
C ALA A 141 -3.42 -13.74 11.98
#